data_AF-A0A0L1J782-F1
#
_entry.id   AF-A0A0L1J782-F1
#
_cell.length_a   1.000
_cell.length_b   1.000
_cell.length_c   1.000
_cell.angle_alpha   90.00
_cell.angle_beta   90.00
_cell.angle_gamma   90.00
#
_symmetry.space_group_name_H-M   'P 1'
#
loop_
_entity.id
_entity.type
_entity.pdbx_description
1 polymer ?
#
loop_
_entity_poly.entity_id
_entity_poly.type
_entity_poly.pdbx_seq_one_letter_code
_entity_poly.pdbx_strand_id
1 'polypeptide(L)'
;MATAPTPNHGASIPDTVALADTESQSAWLAKQQINPTDRVHLQRLGHMRYQHPSLDEIERFMLDFGMQIAKKTEEEIWFKGYGPDPYVYYARKGPKKFLGGAFVAQSQEEFDKASKLPTAGPVQDLGDAPGGGSIVTITDPEGFPFNVVYGQTTPAAETKYPEHIILNYTDEKSRQRKFNRFETGPAAVHKLGHFGLCTQQFDTLLSFYTSTFNIVPTDLLYVEKDNKRQIVTMFAHIDLGEAMSDHHSFFLSANPQAAHVHHCSFEVHDYDTQHLGHQWLAQKGYKSVWGIGRHVLGSQIFDYWWDTTGNMVEHYADGDLVNKHTPVGYVQAGSESLAVWGPDVPAAFLALEDRNNEPIMSVFKRLVRFNYRTRVHYGDLMNVVGNKYTVRRLEGNLSTSFKKTEDILTVGSLECPIESTPIVQCIGVNYRQHATEANLPIPKYPVVFTKPADSLAGPFETIEIHPDARDQLDFEGELAVVIGKDAKNVEESEALDYVLGYTAGNDLSARNFQLPEASGGQFCFAKSMDKFAPIGHTIVAAHEIVDPQALKLITRVNGVVKQETSTGDMIWTVRQIISHLSRGTTLRRGTIIMTGTPSGVGFFRKEFLQHSDVVEVEIEGFAATKNRIAHY
;
A
#
# COMPACT_ATOMS: atom_id res chain seq x y z
N MET A 1 2.78 36.81 4.01
CA MET A 1 4.16 36.31 4.14
C MET A 1 4.07 34.83 4.43
N ALA A 2 4.63 33.96 3.61
CA ALA A 2 4.72 32.55 3.95
C ALA A 2 5.73 32.41 5.10
N THR A 3 5.29 31.86 6.24
CA THR A 3 6.17 31.56 7.36
C THR A 3 7.22 30.55 6.91
N ALA A 4 8.49 30.82 7.20
CA ALA A 4 9.57 29.88 6.94
C ALA A 4 9.27 28.54 7.67
N PRO A 5 9.58 27.40 7.06
CA PRO A 5 9.38 26.11 7.73
C PRO A 5 10.25 26.03 8.99
N THR A 6 9.68 25.53 10.08
CA THR A 6 10.43 25.20 11.30
C THR A 6 11.02 23.80 11.19
N PRO A 7 12.22 23.54 11.74
CA PRO A 7 12.77 22.19 11.80
C PRO A 7 11.84 21.23 12.54
N ASN A 8 11.85 19.95 12.15
CA ASN A 8 11.12 18.90 12.85
C ASN A 8 11.83 18.57 14.18
N HIS A 9 11.07 18.45 15.27
CA HIS A 9 11.54 18.03 16.58
C HIS A 9 10.50 17.09 17.20
N GLY A 10 10.94 15.91 17.66
CA GLY A 10 10.12 14.99 18.47
C GLY A 10 10.50 15.06 19.95
N ALA A 11 9.59 14.67 20.83
CA ALA A 11 9.82 14.56 22.27
C ALA A 11 8.90 13.49 22.89
N SER A 12 9.38 12.80 23.93
CA SER A 12 8.51 12.01 24.81
C SER A 12 7.69 12.97 25.67
N ILE A 13 6.37 12.84 25.62
CA ILE A 13 5.43 13.68 26.38
C ILE A 13 4.53 12.79 27.26
N PRO A 14 3.99 13.30 28.38
CA PRO A 14 3.05 12.54 29.20
C PRO A 14 1.79 12.16 28.41
N ASP A 15 1.22 11.00 28.73
CA ASP A 15 -0.07 10.50 28.21
C ASP A 15 -1.20 11.53 28.28
N THR A 16 -1.33 12.21 29.42
CA THR A 16 -2.30 13.29 29.68
C THR A 16 -2.13 14.52 28.78
N VAL A 17 -0.98 14.67 28.13
CA VAL A 17 -0.70 15.75 27.15
C VAL A 17 -0.85 15.23 25.72
N ALA A 18 -0.49 13.98 25.48
CA ALA A 18 -0.61 13.33 24.18
C ALA A 18 -2.06 13.23 23.70
N LEU A 19 -3.01 13.08 24.63
CA LEU A 19 -4.44 12.91 24.33
C LEU A 19 -5.24 14.17 24.71
N ALA A 20 -5.90 14.79 23.73
CA ALA A 20 -6.67 16.03 23.95
C ALA A 20 -8.09 15.81 24.50
N ASP A 21 -8.71 14.67 24.17
CA ASP A 21 -10.08 14.31 24.56
C ASP A 21 -10.05 12.98 25.30
N THR A 22 -10.30 13.03 26.62
CA THR A 22 -10.09 11.89 27.51
C THR A 22 -11.10 11.82 28.64
N GLU A 23 -11.25 10.62 29.22
CA GLU A 23 -11.86 10.44 30.54
C GLU A 23 -11.03 9.44 31.37
N SER A 24 -11.13 9.48 32.70
CA SER A 24 -10.40 8.50 33.52
C SER A 24 -10.96 7.10 33.30
N GLN A 25 -10.09 6.08 33.35
CA GLN A 25 -10.50 4.68 33.25
C GLN A 25 -11.63 4.32 34.23
N SER A 26 -11.55 4.81 35.48
CA SER A 26 -12.60 4.61 36.48
C SER A 26 -13.95 5.23 36.11
N ALA A 27 -13.95 6.41 35.49
CA ALA A 27 -15.16 7.07 35.01
C ALA A 27 -15.75 6.32 33.82
N TRP A 28 -14.90 5.88 32.90
CA TRP A 28 -15.32 5.07 31.74
C TRP A 28 -15.98 3.75 32.19
N LEU A 29 -15.35 3.00 33.09
CA LEU A 29 -15.90 1.75 33.63
C LEU A 29 -17.26 1.97 34.31
N ALA A 30 -17.38 3.02 35.14
CA ALA A 30 -18.63 3.38 35.80
C ALA A 30 -19.74 3.72 34.79
N LYS A 31 -19.41 4.47 33.72
CA LYS A 31 -20.33 4.82 32.64
C LYS A 31 -20.81 3.60 31.85
N GLN A 32 -19.94 2.61 31.65
CA GLN A 32 -20.30 1.32 31.05
C GLN A 32 -20.98 0.35 32.03
N GLN A 33 -21.17 0.74 33.29
CA GLN A 33 -21.74 -0.09 34.36
C GLN A 33 -20.94 -1.39 34.61
N ILE A 34 -19.62 -1.32 34.43
CA ILE A 34 -18.71 -2.44 34.61
C ILE A 34 -18.14 -2.40 36.02
N ASN A 35 -18.35 -3.47 36.78
CA ASN A 35 -17.70 -3.67 38.07
C ASN A 35 -16.37 -4.43 37.87
N PRO A 36 -15.21 -3.82 38.17
CA PRO A 36 -13.91 -4.46 37.92
C PRO A 36 -13.75 -5.84 38.53
N THR A 37 -14.33 -6.09 39.71
CA THR A 37 -14.19 -7.37 40.44
C THR A 37 -14.91 -8.54 39.77
N ASP A 38 -15.91 -8.26 38.94
CA ASP A 38 -16.76 -9.29 38.35
C ASP A 38 -16.12 -9.90 37.09
N ARG A 39 -15.06 -9.28 36.57
CA ARG A 39 -14.34 -9.67 35.37
C ARG A 39 -13.33 -10.78 35.64
N VAL A 40 -13.02 -11.58 34.62
CA VAL A 40 -11.88 -12.50 34.63
C VAL A 40 -10.60 -11.69 34.52
N HIS A 41 -9.70 -11.84 35.49
CA HIS A 41 -8.41 -11.16 35.49
C HIS A 41 -7.35 -11.94 34.73
N LEU A 42 -6.94 -11.38 33.60
CA LEU A 42 -5.84 -11.82 32.75
C LEU A 42 -4.54 -11.16 33.22
N GLN A 43 -3.44 -11.88 33.08
CA GLN A 43 -2.10 -11.43 33.46
C GLN A 43 -1.34 -10.82 32.28
N ARG A 44 -1.49 -11.42 31.10
CA ARG A 44 -0.79 -11.06 29.85
C ARG A 44 -1.35 -11.84 28.67
N LEU A 45 -1.04 -11.40 27.47
CA LEU A 45 -1.16 -12.21 26.26
C LEU A 45 0.00 -13.23 26.21
N GLY A 46 -0.29 -14.47 25.80
CA GLY A 46 0.67 -15.57 25.79
C GLY A 46 1.08 -15.97 24.38
N HIS A 47 0.14 -16.49 23.60
CA HIS A 47 0.44 -16.99 22.27
C HIS A 47 -0.75 -16.88 21.30
N MET A 48 -0.44 -16.90 20.02
CA MET A 48 -1.40 -16.88 18.93
C MET A 48 -1.59 -18.28 18.35
N ARG A 49 -2.80 -18.64 17.93
CA ARG A 49 -3.11 -20.00 17.43
C ARG A 49 -3.74 -19.97 16.04
N TYR A 50 -3.17 -20.75 15.11
CA TYR A 50 -3.66 -20.88 13.74
C TYR A 50 -3.59 -22.31 13.21
N GLN A 51 -4.46 -22.61 12.23
CA GLN A 51 -4.27 -23.74 11.32
C GLN A 51 -3.67 -23.29 10.00
N HIS A 52 -2.74 -24.10 9.48
CA HIS A 52 -2.04 -23.88 8.22
C HIS A 52 -2.13 -25.11 7.33
N PRO A 53 -2.42 -24.96 6.02
CA PRO A 53 -2.46 -26.09 5.08
C PRO A 53 -1.10 -26.79 4.95
N SER A 54 -0.01 -26.04 5.06
CA SER A 54 1.36 -26.53 4.97
C SER A 54 2.17 -26.07 6.19
N LEU A 55 2.56 -27.03 7.04
CA LEU A 55 3.42 -26.76 8.19
C LEU A 55 4.85 -26.40 7.76
N ASP A 56 5.33 -26.97 6.66
CA ASP A 56 6.68 -26.68 6.15
C ASP A 56 6.80 -25.25 5.60
N GLU A 57 5.74 -24.73 4.99
CA GLU A 57 5.72 -23.35 4.50
C GLU A 57 5.69 -22.36 5.66
N ILE A 58 4.77 -22.55 6.61
CA ILE A 58 4.67 -21.63 7.75
C ILE A 58 5.89 -21.71 8.66
N GLU A 59 6.52 -22.88 8.80
CA GLU A 59 7.77 -23.01 9.54
C GLU A 59 8.89 -22.15 8.94
N ARG A 60 9.11 -22.23 7.62
CA ARG A 60 10.13 -21.42 6.95
C ARG A 60 9.87 -19.94 7.16
N PHE A 61 8.62 -19.51 6.99
CA PHE A 61 8.22 -18.13 7.21
C PHE A 61 8.47 -17.70 8.65
N MET A 62 8.02 -18.46 9.66
CA MET A 62 8.16 -18.08 11.08
C MET A 62 9.62 -18.06 11.54
N LEU A 63 10.49 -18.92 10.98
CA LEU A 63 11.93 -18.87 11.21
C LEU A 63 12.58 -17.64 10.55
N ASP A 64 12.21 -17.32 9.31
CA ASP A 64 12.69 -16.11 8.61
C ASP A 64 12.14 -14.81 9.24
N PHE A 65 10.95 -14.88 9.85
CA PHE A 65 10.34 -13.79 10.61
C PHE A 65 11.12 -13.52 11.90
N GLY A 66 11.64 -14.57 12.55
CA GLY A 66 12.57 -14.44 13.67
C GLY A 66 12.15 -15.19 14.94
N MET A 67 11.26 -16.18 14.81
CA MET A 67 10.94 -17.11 15.87
C MET A 67 11.87 -18.34 15.85
N GLN A 68 11.81 -19.13 16.91
CA GLN A 68 12.51 -20.42 17.05
C GLN A 68 11.51 -21.54 17.33
N ILE A 69 11.83 -22.77 16.95
CA ILE A 69 10.98 -23.93 17.27
C ILE A 69 11.18 -24.31 18.74
N ALA A 70 10.10 -24.27 19.53
CA ALA A 70 10.04 -24.82 20.88
C ALA A 70 9.78 -26.34 20.86
N LYS A 71 8.85 -26.78 20.00
CA LYS A 71 8.53 -28.18 19.75
C LYS A 71 7.92 -28.31 18.35
N LYS A 72 8.15 -29.44 17.69
CA LYS A 72 7.54 -29.80 16.40
C LYS A 72 7.12 -31.28 16.43
N THR A 73 5.94 -31.57 15.90
CA THR A 73 5.42 -32.91 15.60
C THR A 73 5.04 -32.98 14.12
N GLU A 74 4.45 -34.08 13.67
CA GLU A 74 3.94 -34.20 12.29
C GLU A 74 2.74 -33.28 12.01
N GLU A 75 1.99 -32.92 13.05
CA GLU A 75 0.72 -32.21 12.92
C GLU A 75 0.73 -30.81 13.57
N GLU A 76 1.75 -30.48 14.35
CA GLU A 76 1.80 -29.24 15.16
C GLU A 76 3.22 -28.68 15.29
N ILE A 77 3.32 -27.35 15.36
CA ILE A 77 4.56 -26.62 15.66
C ILE A 77 4.26 -25.54 16.69
N TRP A 78 5.11 -25.47 17.72
CA TRP A 78 5.14 -24.41 18.71
C TRP A 78 6.39 -23.57 18.48
N PHE A 79 6.20 -22.28 18.21
CA PHE A 79 7.30 -21.33 18.03
C PHE A 79 7.44 -20.44 19.25
N LYS A 80 8.67 -20.20 19.70
CA LYS A 80 9.02 -19.32 20.81
C LYS A 80 9.86 -18.13 20.34
N GLY A 81 9.80 -17.05 21.10
CA GLY A 81 10.77 -15.98 21.04
C GLY A 81 11.99 -16.25 21.93
N TYR A 82 12.86 -15.25 22.08
CA TYR A 82 13.95 -15.27 23.07
C TYR A 82 13.48 -14.86 24.48
N GLY A 83 12.26 -14.33 24.60
CA GLY A 83 11.63 -13.95 25.87
C GLY A 83 11.24 -15.15 26.75
N PRO A 84 10.58 -14.89 27.88
CA PRO A 84 10.30 -15.90 28.90
C PRO A 84 9.14 -16.85 28.56
N ASP A 85 8.42 -16.60 27.48
CA ASP A 85 7.27 -17.41 27.08
C ASP A 85 7.67 -18.83 26.63
N PRO A 86 6.92 -19.88 27.02
CA PRO A 86 7.21 -21.23 26.55
C PRO A 86 7.05 -21.33 25.02
N TYR A 87 6.12 -20.57 24.45
CA TYR A 87 5.92 -20.34 23.02
C TYR A 87 5.00 -19.13 22.83
N VAL A 88 5.09 -18.48 21.67
CA VAL A 88 4.35 -17.27 21.29
C VAL A 88 3.44 -17.48 20.07
N TYR A 89 3.67 -18.56 19.31
CA TYR A 89 2.85 -18.95 18.17
C TYR A 89 2.66 -20.46 18.13
N TYR A 90 1.43 -20.90 17.87
CA TYR A 90 1.07 -22.30 17.68
C TYR A 90 0.45 -22.49 16.29
N ALA A 91 1.05 -23.37 15.51
CA ALA A 91 0.57 -23.79 14.19
C ALA A 91 0.12 -25.25 14.26
N ARG A 92 -1.07 -25.54 13.74
CA ARG A 92 -1.55 -26.91 13.51
C ARG A 92 -1.85 -27.13 12.05
N LYS A 93 -1.56 -28.33 11.54
CA LYS A 93 -1.93 -28.70 10.18
C LYS A 93 -3.45 -28.71 9.99
N GLY A 94 -3.93 -28.13 8.91
CA GLY A 94 -5.36 -28.08 8.59
C GLY A 94 -5.72 -26.95 7.61
N PRO A 95 -6.98 -26.84 7.19
CA PRO A 95 -7.42 -25.69 6.40
C PRO A 95 -7.18 -24.39 7.18
N LYS A 96 -6.88 -23.29 6.49
CA LYS A 96 -6.64 -21.97 7.11
C LYS A 96 -7.76 -21.66 8.10
N LYS A 97 -7.40 -21.51 9.36
CA LYS A 97 -8.36 -21.21 10.43
C LYS A 97 -7.70 -20.44 11.56
N PHE A 98 -8.38 -19.40 12.01
CA PHE A 98 -8.03 -18.72 13.25
C PHE A 98 -8.52 -19.54 14.45
N LEU A 99 -7.62 -19.87 15.38
CA LEU A 99 -7.91 -20.66 16.58
C LEU A 99 -7.89 -19.82 17.87
N GLY A 100 -7.69 -18.50 17.75
CA GLY A 100 -7.77 -17.56 18.87
C GLY A 100 -6.41 -17.11 19.40
N GLY A 101 -6.36 -15.91 19.97
CA GLY A 101 -5.31 -15.52 20.91
C GLY A 101 -5.50 -16.24 22.24
N ALA A 102 -4.40 -16.48 22.97
CA ALA A 102 -4.41 -17.12 24.28
C ALA A 102 -3.84 -16.20 25.34
N PHE A 103 -4.68 -15.80 26.29
CA PHE A 103 -4.31 -14.99 27.44
C PHE A 103 -4.03 -15.86 28.66
N VAL A 104 -3.05 -15.49 29.47
CA VAL A 104 -2.73 -16.18 30.71
C VAL A 104 -3.61 -15.63 31.84
N ALA A 105 -4.33 -16.48 32.57
CA ALA A 105 -5.07 -16.08 33.77
C ALA A 105 -4.11 -15.71 34.91
N GLN A 106 -4.46 -14.73 35.74
CA GLN A 106 -3.63 -14.32 36.89
C GLN A 106 -3.51 -15.42 37.95
N SER A 107 -4.52 -16.26 38.09
CA SER A 107 -4.57 -17.32 39.09
C SER A 107 -5.45 -18.49 38.62
N GLN A 108 -5.37 -19.61 39.35
CA GLN A 108 -6.27 -20.74 39.16
C GLN A 108 -7.74 -20.33 39.33
N GLU A 109 -8.04 -19.42 40.27
CA GLU A 109 -9.39 -18.92 40.51
C GLU A 109 -9.94 -18.16 39.29
N GLU A 110 -9.11 -17.33 38.66
CA GLU A 110 -9.49 -16.58 37.45
C GLU A 110 -9.65 -17.50 36.23
N PHE A 111 -8.82 -18.54 36.14
CA PHE A 111 -8.99 -19.59 35.12
C PHE A 111 -10.30 -20.37 35.34
N ASP A 112 -10.61 -20.74 36.58
CA ASP A 112 -11.85 -21.41 36.94
C ASP A 112 -13.06 -20.51 36.66
N LYS A 113 -12.93 -19.20 36.87
CA LYS A 113 -13.95 -18.20 36.51
C LYS A 113 -14.17 -18.15 35.00
N ALA A 114 -13.09 -18.11 34.21
CA ALA A 114 -13.15 -18.15 32.75
C ALA A 114 -13.82 -19.43 32.22
N SER A 115 -13.50 -20.59 32.83
CA SER A 115 -14.06 -21.89 32.41
C SER A 115 -15.55 -22.06 32.70
N LYS A 116 -16.12 -21.19 33.55
CA LYS A 116 -17.55 -21.17 33.89
C LYS A 116 -18.35 -20.16 33.07
N LEU A 117 -17.71 -19.43 32.16
CA LEU A 117 -18.42 -18.50 31.26
C LEU A 117 -19.43 -19.29 30.38
N PRO A 118 -20.60 -18.71 30.05
CA PRO A 118 -21.65 -19.44 29.34
C PRO A 118 -21.23 -20.03 27.98
N THR A 119 -20.26 -19.42 27.30
CA THR A 119 -19.75 -19.84 26.00
C THR A 119 -18.38 -20.53 26.09
N ALA A 120 -17.94 -20.90 27.30
CA ALA A 120 -16.73 -21.67 27.51
C ALA A 120 -16.92 -23.12 27.05
N GLY A 121 -15.98 -23.61 26.24
CA GLY A 121 -15.85 -25.03 25.91
C GLY A 121 -15.25 -25.84 27.06
N PRO A 122 -15.02 -27.15 26.85
CA PRO A 122 -14.35 -27.98 27.85
C PRO A 122 -12.91 -27.51 28.08
N VAL A 123 -12.47 -27.58 29.34
CA VAL A 123 -11.05 -27.41 29.70
C VAL A 123 -10.25 -28.54 29.04
N GLN A 124 -9.19 -28.17 28.34
CA GLN A 124 -8.27 -29.08 27.66
C GLN A 124 -6.92 -29.04 28.36
N ASP A 125 -6.30 -30.22 28.52
CA ASP A 125 -4.95 -30.35 29.01
C ASP A 125 -3.93 -29.97 27.92
N LEU A 126 -2.92 -29.18 28.28
CA LEU A 126 -1.81 -28.81 27.42
C LEU A 126 -0.55 -29.62 27.74
N GLY A 127 -0.65 -30.76 28.44
CA GLY A 127 0.50 -31.51 28.97
C GLY A 127 1.63 -31.80 27.97
N ASP A 128 1.30 -32.02 26.69
CA ASP A 128 2.29 -32.21 25.63
C ASP A 128 2.84 -30.90 25.01
N ALA A 129 2.20 -29.75 25.21
CA ALA A 129 2.70 -28.47 24.74
C ALA A 129 3.91 -28.02 25.60
N PRO A 130 4.86 -27.25 25.03
CA PRO A 130 5.93 -26.65 25.82
C PRO A 130 5.35 -25.86 27.01
N GLY A 131 5.83 -26.16 28.21
CA GLY A 131 5.34 -25.57 29.45
C GLY A 131 4.10 -26.22 30.06
N GLY A 132 3.41 -27.14 29.38
CA GLY A 132 2.22 -27.81 29.91
C GLY A 132 1.05 -26.86 30.15
N GLY A 133 0.25 -27.13 31.19
CA GLY A 133 -0.84 -26.28 31.65
C GLY A 133 -2.22 -26.73 31.17
N SER A 134 -3.20 -25.84 31.24
CA SER A 134 -4.56 -26.08 30.75
C SER A 134 -5.07 -24.87 29.96
N ILE A 135 -6.00 -25.13 29.03
CA ILE A 135 -6.61 -24.12 28.17
C ILE A 135 -8.13 -24.28 28.16
N VAL A 136 -8.84 -23.16 28.17
CA VAL A 136 -10.27 -23.11 27.87
C VAL A 136 -10.50 -22.13 26.72
N THR A 137 -11.35 -22.52 25.77
CA THR A 137 -11.75 -21.68 24.64
C THR A 137 -13.15 -21.15 24.89
N ILE A 138 -13.28 -19.83 24.96
CA ILE A 138 -14.53 -19.09 25.03
C ILE A 138 -14.88 -18.67 23.60
N THR A 139 -16.14 -18.86 23.19
CA THR A 139 -16.62 -18.33 21.91
C THR A 139 -17.24 -16.96 22.14
N ASP A 140 -16.72 -15.92 21.50
CA ASP A 140 -17.28 -14.57 21.61
C ASP A 140 -18.62 -14.46 20.83
N PRO A 141 -19.38 -13.36 21.01
CA PRO A 141 -20.65 -13.15 20.31
C PRO A 141 -20.61 -13.17 18.77
N GLU A 142 -19.47 -12.91 18.13
CA GLU A 142 -19.30 -13.00 16.67
C GLU A 142 -18.90 -14.41 16.24
N GLY A 143 -18.47 -15.26 17.17
CA GLY A 143 -18.02 -16.62 16.94
C GLY A 143 -16.49 -16.77 16.95
N PHE A 144 -15.73 -15.73 17.30
CA PHE A 144 -14.28 -15.86 17.41
C PHE A 144 -13.89 -16.66 18.65
N PRO A 145 -12.89 -17.55 18.53
CA PRO A 145 -12.31 -18.22 19.68
C PRO A 145 -11.41 -17.25 20.47
N PHE A 146 -11.66 -17.16 21.77
CA PHE A 146 -10.83 -16.47 22.76
C PHE A 146 -10.33 -17.48 23.78
N ASN A 147 -9.02 -17.65 23.92
CA ASN A 147 -8.48 -18.69 24.80
C ASN A 147 -7.95 -18.08 26.11
N VAL A 148 -8.18 -18.77 27.21
CA VAL A 148 -7.55 -18.50 28.51
C VAL A 148 -6.74 -19.72 28.92
N VAL A 149 -5.49 -19.50 29.33
CA VAL A 149 -4.55 -20.55 29.76
C VAL A 149 -4.07 -20.33 31.19
N TYR A 150 -3.74 -21.42 31.88
CA TYR A 150 -3.13 -21.38 33.20
C TYR A 150 -2.20 -22.58 33.43
N GLY A 151 -1.27 -22.45 34.38
CA GLY A 151 -0.38 -23.55 34.80
C GLY A 151 0.80 -23.83 33.87
N GLN A 152 1.07 -22.97 32.88
CA GLN A 152 2.24 -23.15 32.01
C GLN A 152 3.53 -22.79 32.77
N THR A 153 4.52 -23.69 32.75
CA THR A 153 5.86 -23.39 33.27
C THR A 153 6.67 -22.63 32.22
N THR A 154 7.28 -21.52 32.60
CA THR A 154 8.24 -20.82 31.73
C THR A 154 9.57 -21.57 31.72
N PRO A 155 10.29 -21.61 30.58
CA PRO A 155 11.65 -22.14 30.55
C PRO A 155 12.54 -21.46 31.60
N ALA A 156 13.52 -22.19 32.14
CA ALA A 156 14.57 -21.55 32.93
C ALA A 156 15.24 -20.46 32.09
N ALA A 157 15.61 -19.34 32.70
CA ALA A 157 16.24 -18.20 32.01
C ALA A 157 17.62 -18.59 31.45
N GLU A 158 17.65 -19.29 30.32
CA GLU A 158 18.87 -19.66 29.60
C GLU A 158 19.22 -18.64 28.51
N THR A 159 18.31 -17.73 28.16
CA THR A 159 18.53 -16.72 27.13
C THR A 159 19.22 -15.49 27.70
N LYS A 160 20.47 -15.26 27.27
CA LYS A 160 21.05 -13.92 27.34
C LYS A 160 20.20 -13.02 26.43
N TYR A 161 19.52 -12.04 27.04
CA TYR A 161 18.86 -10.97 26.29
C TYR A 161 19.88 -10.27 25.39
N PRO A 162 19.51 -9.87 24.17
CA PRO A 162 20.41 -9.07 23.34
C PRO A 162 20.79 -7.79 24.08
N GLU A 163 22.03 -7.33 23.91
CA GLU A 163 22.48 -6.10 24.58
C GLU A 163 21.75 -4.88 23.98
N HIS A 164 21.43 -3.90 24.82
CA HIS A 164 20.86 -2.64 24.33
C HIS A 164 21.90 -1.85 23.54
N ILE A 165 21.51 -1.32 22.38
CA ILE A 165 22.38 -0.45 21.60
C ILE A 165 22.67 0.86 22.35
N ILE A 166 23.92 1.33 22.26
CA ILE A 166 24.30 2.63 22.83
C ILE A 166 24.22 3.69 21.73
N LEU A 167 23.24 4.59 21.86
CA LEU A 167 23.03 5.72 20.95
C LEU A 167 23.83 6.95 21.38
N ASN A 168 24.20 7.78 20.41
CA ASN A 168 25.00 8.99 20.59
C ASN A 168 24.20 10.20 20.10
N TYR A 169 23.71 11.05 21.00
CA TYR A 169 22.99 12.29 20.70
C TYR A 169 23.94 13.46 20.39
N THR A 170 23.43 14.60 19.95
CA THR A 170 24.25 15.74 19.52
C THR A 170 25.12 16.32 20.63
N ASP A 171 24.60 16.32 21.84
CA ASP A 171 25.18 16.83 23.08
C ASP A 171 25.72 15.72 24.00
N GLU A 172 25.22 14.48 23.86
CA GLU A 172 25.69 13.32 24.63
C GLU A 172 26.29 12.21 23.75
N LYS A 173 27.62 12.01 23.83
CA LYS A 173 28.38 11.00 23.07
C LYS A 173 28.98 9.91 23.98
N SER A 174 28.14 9.14 24.66
CA SER A 174 28.54 8.10 25.61
C SER A 174 29.27 6.90 24.97
N ARG A 175 29.01 6.60 23.68
CA ARG A 175 29.65 5.49 22.96
C ARG A 175 31.05 5.89 22.45
N GLN A 176 32.09 5.58 23.24
CA GLN A 176 33.51 5.83 22.90
C GLN A 176 34.25 4.54 22.54
N ARG A 177 34.89 4.51 21.35
CA ARG A 177 35.65 3.35 20.81
C ARG A 177 34.87 2.02 20.80
N LYS A 178 33.53 2.10 20.89
CA LYS A 178 32.58 1.01 20.68
C LYS A 178 31.78 1.33 19.42
N PHE A 179 31.62 0.36 18.53
CA PHE A 179 30.97 0.57 17.23
C PHE A 179 29.73 -0.30 17.15
N ASN A 180 28.60 0.30 16.77
CA ASN A 180 27.41 -0.49 16.44
C ASN A 180 27.69 -1.21 15.11
N ARG A 181 27.61 -2.54 15.16
CA ARG A 181 27.83 -3.46 14.05
C ARG A 181 26.77 -4.53 14.19
N PHE A 182 26.04 -4.77 13.11
CA PHE A 182 24.91 -5.68 13.09
C PHE A 182 25.19 -6.81 12.10
N GLU A 183 24.65 -7.98 12.39
CA GLU A 183 24.58 -9.11 11.47
C GLU A 183 23.23 -9.07 10.76
N THR A 184 23.23 -9.31 9.45
CA THR A 184 21.99 -9.38 8.68
C THR A 184 21.26 -10.67 8.98
N GLY A 185 19.97 -10.61 9.29
CA GLY A 185 19.16 -11.81 9.56
C GLY A 185 17.74 -11.46 10.02
N PRO A 186 16.96 -12.47 10.42
CA PRO A 186 15.63 -12.30 11.01
C PRO A 186 15.64 -11.35 12.22
N ALA A 187 14.56 -10.60 12.42
CA ALA A 187 14.38 -9.81 13.64
C ALA A 187 13.93 -10.74 14.77
N ALA A 188 14.82 -11.04 15.71
CA ALA A 188 14.51 -11.98 16.79
C ALA A 188 13.27 -11.54 17.57
N VAL A 189 12.26 -12.40 17.63
CA VAL A 189 11.01 -12.15 18.35
C VAL A 189 11.23 -12.32 19.85
N HIS A 190 10.77 -11.36 20.64
CA HIS A 190 10.76 -11.39 22.10
C HIS A 190 9.52 -12.10 22.64
N LYS A 191 8.34 -11.51 22.40
CA LYS A 191 7.02 -11.96 22.87
C LYS A 191 5.93 -11.65 21.84
N LEU A 192 4.75 -12.24 22.01
CA LEU A 192 3.53 -11.76 21.38
C LEU A 192 3.05 -10.50 22.14
N GLY A 193 2.95 -9.37 21.45
CA GLY A 193 2.48 -8.12 22.06
C GLY A 193 0.96 -8.00 22.01
N HIS A 194 0.38 -8.12 20.81
CA HIS A 194 -1.06 -7.98 20.62
C HIS A 194 -1.59 -8.76 19.43
N PHE A 195 -2.91 -8.82 19.32
CA PHE A 195 -3.62 -9.19 18.10
C PHE A 195 -4.91 -8.39 18.01
N GLY A 196 -5.57 -8.42 16.86
CA GLY A 196 -6.92 -7.89 16.81
C GLY A 196 -7.80 -8.44 15.73
N LEU A 197 -9.05 -7.96 15.81
CA LEU A 197 -10.19 -8.52 15.12
C LEU A 197 -10.95 -7.41 14.40
N CYS A 198 -11.43 -7.74 13.20
CA CYS A 198 -12.47 -6.99 12.51
C CYS A 198 -13.82 -7.66 12.78
N THR A 199 -14.86 -6.87 13.09
CA THR A 199 -16.17 -7.40 13.48
C THR A 199 -17.33 -6.63 12.88
N GLN A 200 -18.43 -7.33 12.61
CA GLN A 200 -19.71 -6.74 12.20
C GLN A 200 -20.53 -6.26 13.41
N GLN A 201 -20.21 -6.75 14.62
CA GLN A 201 -20.93 -6.49 15.87
C GLN A 201 -20.03 -5.73 16.87
N PHE A 202 -19.51 -4.57 16.45
CA PHE A 202 -18.52 -3.81 17.22
C PHE A 202 -18.94 -3.51 18.66
N ASP A 203 -20.12 -2.90 18.86
CA ASP A 203 -20.58 -2.52 20.21
C ASP A 203 -20.79 -3.75 21.11
N THR A 204 -21.27 -4.85 20.53
CA THR A 204 -21.47 -6.13 21.25
C THR A 204 -20.14 -6.71 21.70
N LEU A 205 -19.12 -6.74 20.82
CA LEU A 205 -17.80 -7.25 21.18
C LEU A 205 -17.04 -6.32 22.12
N LEU A 206 -17.14 -5.01 21.93
CA LEU A 206 -16.60 -4.01 22.86
C LEU A 206 -17.13 -4.25 24.28
N SER A 207 -18.46 -4.38 24.41
CA SER A 207 -19.10 -4.68 25.69
C SER A 207 -18.68 -6.03 26.25
N PHE A 208 -18.67 -7.08 25.43
CA PHE A 208 -18.27 -8.42 25.84
C PHE A 208 -16.84 -8.44 26.41
N TYR A 209 -15.85 -7.96 25.65
CA TYR A 209 -14.46 -8.03 26.07
C TYR A 209 -14.17 -7.21 27.33
N THR A 210 -14.74 -6.00 27.44
CA THR A 210 -14.45 -5.08 28.55
C THR A 210 -15.22 -5.40 29.83
N SER A 211 -16.40 -6.04 29.73
CA SER A 211 -17.20 -6.50 30.87
C SER A 211 -16.86 -7.92 31.31
N THR A 212 -16.31 -8.76 30.44
CA THR A 212 -15.94 -10.15 30.76
C THR A 212 -14.52 -10.27 31.27
N PHE A 213 -13.59 -9.49 30.73
CA PHE A 213 -12.16 -9.56 31.06
C PHE A 213 -11.66 -8.21 31.55
N ASN A 214 -10.54 -8.17 32.27
CA ASN A 214 -9.85 -6.94 32.65
C ASN A 214 -9.18 -6.21 31.47
N ILE A 215 -9.77 -6.28 30.27
CA ILE A 215 -9.38 -5.51 29.10
C ILE A 215 -10.03 -4.13 29.20
N VAL A 216 -9.23 -3.09 29.04
CA VAL A 216 -9.68 -1.69 29.14
C VAL A 216 -9.15 -0.91 27.95
N PRO A 217 -9.97 -0.06 27.29
CA PRO A 217 -9.50 0.78 26.20
C PRO A 217 -8.42 1.75 26.66
N THR A 218 -7.31 1.86 25.92
CA THR A 218 -6.46 3.06 25.97
C THR A 218 -7.00 4.10 25.00
N ASP A 219 -7.48 3.67 23.83
CA ASP A 219 -7.98 4.56 22.78
C ASP A 219 -9.25 4.02 22.16
N LEU A 220 -10.21 4.91 22.00
CA LEU A 220 -11.46 4.70 21.27
C LEU A 220 -11.47 5.64 20.08
N LEU A 221 -11.34 5.06 18.90
CA LEU A 221 -11.41 5.81 17.65
C LEU A 221 -12.86 5.93 17.20
N TYR A 222 -13.25 7.14 16.79
CA TYR A 222 -14.62 7.43 16.38
C TYR A 222 -14.70 8.07 14.99
N VAL A 223 -15.82 7.82 14.32
CA VAL A 223 -16.27 8.59 13.17
C VAL A 223 -17.45 9.46 13.57
N GLU A 224 -17.58 10.63 12.95
CA GLU A 224 -18.78 11.45 13.10
C GLU A 224 -19.80 11.05 12.05
N LYS A 225 -20.99 10.64 12.52
CA LYS A 225 -22.12 10.30 11.66
C LYS A 225 -23.38 10.87 12.28
N ASP A 226 -24.15 11.62 11.50
CA ASP A 226 -25.39 12.27 11.94
C ASP A 226 -25.21 13.14 13.21
N ASN A 227 -24.09 13.89 13.28
CA ASN A 227 -23.67 14.68 14.45
C ASN A 227 -23.53 13.86 15.75
N LYS A 228 -23.29 12.55 15.64
CA LYS A 228 -22.97 11.67 16.76
C LYS A 228 -21.61 11.01 16.54
N ARG A 229 -20.87 10.86 17.64
CA ARG A 229 -19.65 10.05 17.65
C ARG A 229 -20.04 8.58 17.68
N GLN A 230 -19.68 7.86 16.64
CA GLN A 230 -19.78 6.41 16.58
C GLN A 230 -18.38 5.84 16.76
N ILE A 231 -18.16 5.06 17.82
CA ILE A 231 -16.88 4.37 18.02
C ILE A 231 -16.78 3.25 16.98
N VAL A 232 -15.62 3.15 16.33
CA VAL A 232 -15.36 2.18 15.26
C VAL A 232 -14.11 1.35 15.49
N THR A 233 -13.18 1.79 16.34
CA THR A 233 -12.00 1.00 16.70
C THR A 233 -11.67 1.19 18.17
N MET A 234 -11.20 0.14 18.82
CA MET A 234 -10.70 0.13 20.19
C MET A 234 -9.28 -0.44 20.19
N PHE A 235 -8.35 0.26 20.84
CA PHE A 235 -7.07 -0.28 21.29
C PHE A 235 -7.16 -0.45 22.81
N ALA A 236 -6.77 -1.62 23.33
CA ALA A 236 -7.00 -1.96 24.73
C ALA A 236 -5.83 -2.70 25.36
N HIS A 237 -5.52 -2.31 26.59
CA HIS A 237 -4.53 -2.95 27.45
C HIS A 237 -5.20 -3.91 28.45
N ILE A 238 -4.37 -4.70 29.13
CA ILE A 238 -4.79 -5.53 30.26
C ILE A 238 -4.58 -4.71 31.53
N ASP A 239 -5.66 -4.44 32.26
CA ASP A 239 -5.61 -3.70 33.52
C ASP A 239 -5.00 -4.55 34.64
N LEU A 240 -3.73 -4.26 34.94
CA LEU A 240 -2.96 -4.87 36.03
C LEU A 240 -2.88 -3.95 37.26
N GLY A 241 -3.77 -2.96 37.35
CA GLY A 241 -3.77 -1.98 38.44
C GLY A 241 -2.60 -1.01 38.35
N GLU A 242 -1.71 -1.03 39.35
CA GLU A 242 -0.52 -0.15 39.39
C GLU A 242 0.59 -0.62 38.45
N ALA A 243 0.62 -1.92 38.14
CA ALA A 243 1.65 -2.49 37.28
C ALA A 243 1.49 -2.02 35.84
N MET A 244 2.62 -1.81 35.17
CA MET A 244 2.65 -1.42 33.77
C MET A 244 2.28 -2.60 32.86
N SER A 245 1.57 -2.28 31.80
CA SER A 245 1.18 -3.19 30.71
C SER A 245 1.44 -2.51 29.37
N ASP A 246 1.56 -3.29 28.30
CA ASP A 246 1.66 -2.70 26.95
C ASP A 246 0.44 -1.82 26.69
N HIS A 247 0.65 -0.69 26.00
CA HIS A 247 -0.43 0.21 25.59
C HIS A 247 -1.62 -0.54 24.97
N HIS A 248 -1.37 -1.60 24.21
CA HIS A 248 -2.43 -2.51 23.86
C HIS A 248 -1.93 -3.94 23.73
N SER A 249 -2.74 -4.89 24.20
CA SER A 249 -2.59 -6.33 23.94
C SER A 249 -3.73 -6.87 23.09
N PHE A 250 -4.76 -6.06 22.85
CA PHE A 250 -5.91 -6.41 22.03
C PHE A 250 -6.44 -5.17 21.31
N PHE A 251 -6.79 -5.30 20.04
CA PHE A 251 -7.55 -4.28 19.34
C PHE A 251 -8.76 -4.88 18.61
N LEU A 252 -9.77 -4.04 18.42
CA LEU A 252 -11.02 -4.39 17.76
C LEU A 252 -11.38 -3.29 16.79
N SER A 253 -11.80 -3.63 15.57
CA SER A 253 -12.27 -2.65 14.58
C SER A 253 -13.58 -3.08 13.92
N ALA A 254 -14.44 -2.11 13.66
CA ALA A 254 -15.70 -2.32 12.97
C ALA A 254 -15.47 -2.56 11.48
N ASN A 255 -16.01 -3.66 10.98
CA ASN A 255 -16.03 -4.01 9.57
C ASN A 255 -17.43 -4.53 9.22
N PRO A 256 -18.27 -3.72 8.56
CA PRO A 256 -19.63 -4.12 8.24
C PRO A 256 -19.74 -5.18 7.13
N GLN A 257 -18.64 -5.53 6.45
CA GLN A 257 -18.62 -6.49 5.34
C GLN A 257 -18.26 -7.90 5.80
N ALA A 258 -17.32 -8.03 6.75
CA ALA A 258 -16.87 -9.34 7.21
C ALA A 258 -16.16 -9.27 8.56
N ALA A 259 -16.52 -10.23 9.42
CA ALA A 259 -15.71 -10.55 10.59
C ALA A 259 -14.51 -11.42 10.21
N HIS A 260 -13.32 -11.02 10.65
CA HIS A 260 -12.09 -11.80 10.49
C HIS A 260 -11.03 -11.37 11.51
N VAL A 261 -10.01 -12.21 11.72
CA VAL A 261 -8.78 -11.78 12.42
C VAL A 261 -8.03 -10.79 11.54
N HIS A 262 -7.61 -9.67 12.11
CA HIS A 262 -6.91 -8.63 11.38
C HIS A 262 -5.41 -8.92 11.33
N HIS A 263 -4.72 -8.97 12.47
CA HIS A 263 -3.30 -9.33 12.54
C HIS A 263 -2.92 -9.83 13.95
N CYS A 264 -1.72 -10.42 14.07
CA CYS A 264 -1.02 -10.58 15.34
C CYS A 264 0.38 -9.95 15.26
N SER A 265 0.88 -9.49 16.41
CA SER A 265 2.02 -8.59 16.47
C SER A 265 3.04 -9.03 17.52
N PHE A 266 4.31 -9.02 17.14
CA PHE A 266 5.40 -9.59 17.90
C PHE A 266 6.45 -8.53 18.21
N GLU A 267 6.82 -8.41 19.47
CA GLU A 267 7.84 -7.45 19.89
C GLU A 267 9.21 -7.94 19.45
N VAL A 268 10.03 -7.05 18.90
CA VAL A 268 11.44 -7.30 18.58
C VAL A 268 12.35 -6.34 19.36
N HIS A 269 13.64 -6.62 19.36
CA HIS A 269 14.59 -6.01 20.30
C HIS A 269 14.70 -4.48 20.21
N ASP A 270 14.86 -3.94 19.00
CA ASP A 270 15.00 -2.51 18.76
C ASP A 270 14.72 -2.13 17.30
N TYR A 271 14.75 -0.83 17.01
CA TYR A 271 14.54 -0.29 15.66
C TYR A 271 15.53 -0.81 14.62
N ASP A 272 16.82 -0.90 14.96
CA ASP A 272 17.87 -1.32 14.01
C ASP A 272 17.65 -2.79 13.61
N THR A 273 17.36 -3.66 14.58
CA THR A 273 17.08 -5.08 14.35
C THR A 273 15.77 -5.29 13.60
N GLN A 274 14.71 -4.53 13.90
CA GLN A 274 13.47 -4.56 13.13
C GLN A 274 13.71 -4.17 11.66
N HIS A 275 14.47 -3.09 11.43
CA HIS A 275 14.79 -2.64 10.08
C HIS A 275 15.61 -3.67 9.29
N LEU A 276 16.55 -4.34 9.94
CA LEU A 276 17.31 -5.43 9.31
C LEU A 276 16.44 -6.65 9.02
N GLY A 277 15.53 -7.02 9.93
CA GLY A 277 14.56 -8.09 9.70
C GLY A 277 13.61 -7.79 8.55
N HIS A 278 13.16 -6.54 8.42
CA HIS A 278 12.36 -6.08 7.28
C HIS A 278 13.10 -6.27 5.95
N GLN A 279 14.36 -5.83 5.88
CA GLN A 279 15.20 -6.02 4.70
C GLN A 279 15.44 -7.51 4.40
N TRP A 280 15.66 -8.31 5.44
CA TRP A 280 15.82 -9.76 5.33
C TRP A 280 14.60 -10.42 4.69
N LEU A 281 13.39 -10.13 5.21
CA LEU A 281 12.15 -10.66 4.66
C LEU A 281 11.91 -10.20 3.22
N ALA A 282 12.20 -8.93 2.90
CA ALA A 282 12.11 -8.39 1.54
C ALA A 282 13.06 -9.13 0.57
N GLN A 283 14.31 -9.38 0.97
CA GLN A 283 15.30 -10.10 0.16
C GLN A 283 14.90 -11.55 -0.11
N LYS A 284 14.18 -12.17 0.82
CA LYS A 284 13.60 -13.52 0.68
C LYS A 284 12.36 -13.55 -0.23
N GLY A 285 11.84 -12.39 -0.61
CA GLY A 285 10.67 -12.28 -1.48
C GLY A 285 9.32 -12.40 -0.77
N TYR A 286 9.30 -12.27 0.56
CA TYR A 286 8.02 -12.19 1.29
C TYR A 286 7.30 -10.87 0.95
N LYS A 287 5.97 -10.85 1.11
CA LYS A 287 5.14 -9.71 0.72
C LYS A 287 4.87 -8.83 1.94
N SER A 288 5.43 -7.61 1.94
CA SER A 288 5.07 -6.60 2.93
C SER A 288 3.63 -6.14 2.73
N VAL A 289 2.95 -5.88 3.85
CA VAL A 289 1.62 -5.25 3.90
C VAL A 289 1.80 -3.74 4.04
N TRP A 290 2.53 -3.29 5.07
CA TRP A 290 2.73 -1.89 5.44
C TRP A 290 3.99 -1.71 6.29
N GLY A 291 4.54 -0.50 6.33
CA GLY A 291 5.76 -0.18 7.08
C GLY A 291 7.04 -0.21 6.25
N ILE A 292 8.20 0.07 6.85
CA ILE A 292 8.38 0.44 8.26
C ILE A 292 7.79 1.82 8.57
N GLY A 293 7.12 1.96 9.71
CA GLY A 293 6.60 3.23 10.18
C GLY A 293 6.60 3.33 11.71
N ARG A 294 6.04 4.43 12.23
CA ARG A 294 5.74 4.61 13.65
C ARG A 294 4.27 4.96 13.83
N HIS A 295 3.59 4.21 14.68
CA HIS A 295 2.21 4.46 15.05
C HIS A 295 2.05 5.72 15.89
N VAL A 296 0.90 6.39 15.74
CA VAL A 296 0.45 7.39 16.72
C VAL A 296 0.02 6.69 18.01
N LEU A 297 -0.70 5.57 17.88
CA LEU A 297 -1.28 4.82 18.99
C LEU A 297 -0.22 3.87 19.58
N GLY A 298 0.10 4.06 20.86
CA GLY A 298 1.14 3.32 21.57
C GLY A 298 2.56 3.55 21.07
N SER A 299 2.79 4.53 20.19
CA SER A 299 4.09 4.95 19.66
C SER A 299 4.94 3.84 18.99
N GLN A 300 4.37 2.66 18.74
CA GLN A 300 5.10 1.49 18.25
C GLN A 300 5.71 1.74 16.88
N ILE A 301 6.97 1.35 16.71
CA ILE A 301 7.56 1.16 15.38
C ILE A 301 6.98 -0.13 14.82
N PHE A 302 6.52 -0.13 13.58
CA PHE A 302 5.84 -1.28 12.99
C PHE A 302 6.40 -1.66 11.62
N ASP A 303 6.29 -2.94 11.28
CA ASP A 303 6.23 -3.43 9.91
C ASP A 303 5.38 -4.70 9.80
N TYR A 304 4.54 -4.75 8.76
CA TYR A 304 3.53 -5.77 8.56
C TYR A 304 3.86 -6.63 7.34
N TRP A 305 3.60 -7.92 7.44
CA TRP A 305 3.87 -8.93 6.42
C TRP A 305 2.71 -9.89 6.27
N TRP A 306 2.51 -10.38 5.04
CA TRP A 306 1.64 -11.53 4.80
C TRP A 306 2.41 -12.82 5.09
N ASP A 307 1.86 -13.67 5.96
CA ASP A 307 2.33 -15.05 6.08
C ASP A 307 1.95 -15.88 4.84
N THR A 308 2.41 -17.13 4.80
CA THR A 308 2.22 -18.03 3.65
C THR A 308 0.77 -18.41 3.38
N THR A 309 -0.15 -18.07 4.27
CA THR A 309 -1.60 -18.32 4.15
C THR A 309 -2.42 -17.04 4.08
N GLY A 310 -1.76 -15.87 4.03
CA GLY A 310 -2.39 -14.56 4.02
C GLY A 310 -3.02 -14.18 5.36
N ASN A 311 -2.44 -14.58 6.50
CA ASN A 311 -2.64 -13.83 7.74
C ASN A 311 -1.62 -12.70 7.79
N MET A 312 -2.03 -11.58 8.36
CA MET A 312 -1.12 -10.46 8.59
C MET A 312 -0.39 -10.67 9.91
N VAL A 313 0.93 -10.55 9.88
CA VAL A 313 1.80 -10.57 11.06
C VAL A 313 2.62 -9.29 11.11
N GLU A 314 2.90 -8.81 12.31
CA GLU A 314 3.60 -7.55 12.55
C GLU A 314 4.84 -7.80 13.42
N HIS A 315 5.96 -7.13 13.11
CA HIS A 315 6.93 -6.82 14.15
C HIS A 315 6.66 -5.43 14.69
N TYR A 316 6.83 -5.28 15.99
CA TYR A 316 6.90 -3.97 16.60
C TYR A 316 8.07 -3.81 17.56
N ALA A 317 8.50 -2.57 17.76
CA ALA A 317 9.45 -2.18 18.79
C ALA A 317 9.05 -0.84 19.40
N ASP A 318 9.61 -0.49 20.56
CA ASP A 318 9.48 0.84 21.17
C ASP A 318 8.02 1.26 21.44
N GLY A 319 7.25 0.36 22.06
CA GLY A 319 5.86 0.60 22.44
C GLY A 319 5.71 1.25 23.82
N ASP A 320 4.69 2.09 23.96
CA ASP A 320 4.36 2.73 25.23
C ASP A 320 3.81 1.75 26.28
N LEU A 321 4.04 2.06 27.55
CA LEU A 321 3.50 1.33 28.69
C LEU A 321 2.45 2.17 29.41
N VAL A 322 1.38 1.51 29.84
CA VAL A 322 0.20 2.14 30.47
C VAL A 322 -0.22 1.36 31.72
N ASN A 323 -0.97 2.02 32.60
CA ASN A 323 -1.59 1.38 33.77
C ASN A 323 -2.93 2.06 34.10
N LYS A 324 -3.52 1.77 35.27
CA LYS A 324 -4.83 2.30 35.67
C LYS A 324 -4.94 3.84 35.72
N HIS A 325 -3.82 4.55 35.73
CA HIS A 325 -3.79 6.02 35.76
C HIS A 325 -3.79 6.62 34.36
N THR A 326 -3.51 5.81 33.33
CA THR A 326 -3.64 6.23 31.93
C THR A 326 -5.12 6.43 31.59
N PRO A 327 -5.50 7.60 31.04
CA PRO A 327 -6.89 7.86 30.71
C PRO A 327 -7.31 7.15 29.42
N VAL A 328 -8.62 6.99 29.23
CA VAL A 328 -9.19 6.52 27.96
C VAL A 328 -9.23 7.69 26.99
N GLY A 329 -8.50 7.59 25.88
CA GLY A 329 -8.45 8.58 24.80
C GLY A 329 -9.57 8.41 23.77
N TYR A 330 -10.05 9.54 23.24
CA TYR A 330 -10.98 9.59 22.12
C TYR A 330 -10.32 10.25 20.91
N VAL A 331 -10.12 9.47 19.85
CA VAL A 331 -9.38 9.92 18.66
C VAL A 331 -10.27 9.87 17.44
N GLN A 332 -10.26 10.91 16.60
CA GLN A 332 -11.00 10.85 15.34
C GLN A 332 -10.32 9.84 14.39
N ALA A 333 -11.08 8.91 13.85
CA ALA A 333 -10.57 7.90 12.93
C ALA A 333 -10.16 8.54 11.59
N GLY A 334 -8.97 8.21 11.10
CA GLY A 334 -8.43 8.65 9.82
C GLY A 334 -7.09 7.99 9.54
N SER A 335 -6.61 8.02 8.29
CA SER A 335 -5.27 7.48 7.96
C SER A 335 -4.16 8.22 8.72
N GLU A 336 -4.32 9.53 8.90
CA GLU A 336 -3.40 10.40 9.65
C GLU A 336 -3.36 10.09 11.16
N SER A 337 -4.35 9.38 11.71
CA SER A 337 -4.35 8.98 13.13
C SER A 337 -3.67 7.64 13.39
N LEU A 338 -3.19 6.94 12.35
CA LEU A 338 -2.54 5.64 12.49
C LEU A 338 -1.02 5.73 12.52
N ALA A 339 -0.39 6.67 11.83
CA ALA A 339 1.07 6.77 11.76
C ALA A 339 1.58 8.20 11.91
N VAL A 340 2.61 8.37 12.74
CA VAL A 340 3.39 9.62 12.84
C VAL A 340 4.25 9.80 11.59
N TRP A 341 4.85 8.71 11.12
CA TRP A 341 5.63 8.64 9.89
C TRP A 341 5.66 7.20 9.37
N GLY A 342 5.90 7.05 8.07
CA GLY A 342 5.91 5.77 7.36
C GLY A 342 5.28 5.92 5.98
N PRO A 343 5.19 4.84 5.20
CA PRO A 343 4.39 4.82 3.98
C PRO A 343 2.91 5.12 4.29
N ASP A 344 2.16 5.61 3.30
CA ASP A 344 0.71 5.76 3.41
C ASP A 344 0.06 4.43 3.83
N VAL A 345 -0.97 4.51 4.68
CA VAL A 345 -1.72 3.33 5.13
C VAL A 345 -2.36 2.64 3.92
N PRO A 346 -2.03 1.39 3.60
CA PRO A 346 -2.56 0.70 2.43
C PRO A 346 -4.00 0.24 2.68
N ALA A 347 -4.82 0.18 1.64
CA ALA A 347 -6.21 -0.26 1.75
C ALA A 347 -6.35 -1.68 2.33
N ALA A 348 -5.39 -2.57 2.01
CA ALA A 348 -5.33 -3.92 2.55
C ALA A 348 -5.14 -3.96 4.08
N PHE A 349 -4.59 -2.89 4.67
CA PHE A 349 -4.47 -2.75 6.12
C PHE A 349 -5.79 -2.32 6.77
N LEU A 350 -6.56 -1.42 6.15
CA LEU A 350 -7.83 -0.92 6.70
C LEU A 350 -9.02 -1.89 6.56
N ALA A 351 -8.83 -2.97 5.79
CA ALA A 351 -9.78 -4.04 5.51
C ALA A 351 -11.22 -3.59 5.20
N LEU A 352 -11.41 -3.13 3.96
CA LEU A 352 -12.62 -3.38 3.16
C LEU A 352 -12.21 -4.26 1.98
N GLU A 353 -11.83 -5.52 2.20
CA GLU A 353 -11.60 -6.43 1.06
C GLU A 353 -12.94 -6.94 0.53
N ASP A 354 -13.30 -6.45 -0.65
CA ASP A 354 -14.15 -7.20 -1.58
C ASP A 354 -13.38 -8.47 -1.97
N ARG A 355 -13.72 -9.58 -1.31
CA ARG A 355 -13.22 -10.93 -1.61
C ARG A 355 -14.01 -11.59 -2.74
N ASN A 356 -14.71 -10.81 -3.56
CA ASN A 356 -15.19 -11.27 -4.84
C ASN A 356 -14.25 -10.76 -5.93
N ASN A 357 -13.86 -11.69 -6.78
CA ASN A 357 -13.05 -11.48 -7.97
C ASN A 357 -13.88 -10.73 -9.04
N GLU A 358 -14.40 -9.54 -8.72
CA GLU A 358 -14.96 -8.59 -9.68
C GLU A 358 -13.90 -7.52 -10.02
N PRO A 359 -13.78 -7.13 -11.30
CA PRO A 359 -12.74 -6.22 -11.73
C PRO A 359 -12.95 -4.86 -11.06
N ILE A 360 -11.92 -4.38 -10.36
CA ILE A 360 -11.85 -3.06 -9.74
C ILE A 360 -12.27 -2.02 -10.80
N MET A 361 -13.50 -1.52 -10.74
CA MET A 361 -13.87 -0.31 -11.48
C MET A 361 -12.98 0.81 -10.91
N SER A 362 -12.14 1.40 -11.77
CA SER A 362 -11.22 2.46 -11.36
C SER A 362 -11.99 3.58 -10.63
N VAL A 363 -11.39 4.10 -9.55
CA VAL A 363 -11.96 5.14 -8.69
C VAL A 363 -12.09 6.50 -9.41
N PHE A 364 -11.65 6.60 -10.66
CA PHE A 364 -11.82 7.74 -11.54
C PHE A 364 -12.34 7.30 -12.91
N LYS A 365 -12.99 8.21 -13.64
CA LYS A 365 -13.28 8.05 -15.06
C LYS A 365 -12.23 8.73 -15.92
N ARG A 366 -11.78 9.93 -15.52
CA ARG A 366 -10.84 10.78 -16.24
C ARG A 366 -9.81 11.35 -15.27
N LEU A 367 -8.72 10.62 -15.05
CA LEU A 367 -7.67 11.04 -14.11
C LEU A 367 -6.94 12.27 -14.66
N VAL A 368 -6.80 13.29 -13.83
CA VAL A 368 -6.01 14.50 -14.10
C VAL A 368 -5.12 14.83 -12.91
N ARG A 369 -4.04 15.58 -13.16
CA ARG A 369 -3.16 16.14 -12.12
C ARG A 369 -3.19 17.66 -12.22
N PHE A 370 -3.25 18.37 -11.10
CA PHE A 370 -3.41 19.83 -11.11
C PHE A 370 -2.79 20.48 -9.87
N ASN A 371 -2.35 21.73 -10.01
CA ASN A 371 -1.91 22.55 -8.89
C ASN A 371 -3.10 23.28 -8.23
N TYR A 372 -3.23 23.14 -6.90
CA TYR A 372 -4.19 23.88 -6.10
C TYR A 372 -3.59 24.26 -4.74
N ARG A 373 -3.59 25.57 -4.43
CA ARG A 373 -3.05 26.15 -3.19
C ARG A 373 -1.66 25.59 -2.83
N THR A 374 -0.72 25.74 -3.76
CA THR A 374 0.71 25.35 -3.67
C THR A 374 1.01 23.86 -3.54
N ARG A 375 0.03 22.98 -3.73
CA ARG A 375 0.24 21.52 -3.78
C ARG A 375 -0.30 20.97 -5.09
N VAL A 376 0.32 19.90 -5.56
CA VAL A 376 -0.19 19.12 -6.68
C VAL A 376 -1.15 18.06 -6.16
N HIS A 377 -2.29 17.90 -6.84
CA HIS A 377 -3.34 16.94 -6.50
C HIS A 377 -3.71 16.14 -7.74
N TYR A 378 -4.34 14.99 -7.50
CA TYR A 378 -5.05 14.25 -8.53
C TYR A 378 -6.55 14.53 -8.48
N GLY A 379 -7.25 14.32 -9.59
CA GLY A 379 -8.68 14.52 -9.70
C GLY A 379 -9.34 13.65 -10.75
N ASP A 380 -10.64 13.46 -10.61
CA ASP A 380 -11.52 12.93 -11.65
C ASP A 380 -12.15 14.12 -12.39
N LEU A 381 -11.80 14.30 -13.66
CA LEU A 381 -12.25 15.40 -14.49
C LEU A 381 -13.72 15.24 -14.85
N MET A 382 -14.54 16.15 -14.35
CA MET A 382 -15.99 16.12 -14.52
C MET A 382 -16.46 16.94 -15.72
N ASN A 383 -15.88 18.12 -15.92
CA ASN A 383 -16.28 19.04 -16.98
C ASN A 383 -15.15 19.99 -17.41
N VAL A 384 -15.18 20.42 -18.66
CA VAL A 384 -14.25 21.39 -19.25
C VAL A 384 -15.06 22.51 -19.89
N VAL A 385 -14.86 23.75 -19.44
CA VAL A 385 -15.50 24.94 -20.01
C VAL A 385 -14.42 25.98 -20.31
N GLY A 386 -14.04 26.09 -21.59
CA GLY A 386 -12.88 26.90 -21.99
C GLY A 386 -11.61 26.38 -21.31
N ASN A 387 -10.87 27.27 -20.63
CA ASN A 387 -9.65 26.93 -19.89
C ASN A 387 -9.91 26.63 -18.40
N LYS A 388 -11.13 26.25 -18.03
CA LYS A 388 -11.49 25.87 -16.66
C LYS A 388 -11.90 24.41 -16.59
N TYR A 389 -11.32 23.72 -15.63
CA TYR A 389 -11.53 22.30 -15.41
C TYR A 389 -12.23 22.09 -14.07
N THR A 390 -13.42 21.51 -14.10
CA THR A 390 -14.12 21.07 -12.89
C THR A 390 -13.67 19.65 -12.57
N VAL A 391 -13.01 19.48 -11.44
CA VAL A 391 -12.39 18.23 -11.01
C VAL A 391 -12.89 17.85 -9.64
N ARG A 392 -13.25 16.57 -9.46
CA ARG A 392 -13.42 16.01 -8.11
C ARG A 392 -12.05 15.60 -7.63
N ARG A 393 -11.55 16.19 -6.55
CA ARG A 393 -10.23 15.85 -6.00
C ARG A 393 -10.19 14.38 -5.61
N LEU A 394 -9.08 13.73 -5.90
CA LEU A 394 -8.78 12.38 -5.48
C LEU A 394 -7.66 12.45 -4.43
N GLU A 395 -7.80 11.63 -3.40
CA GLU A 395 -6.71 11.34 -2.45
C GLU A 395 -5.89 10.15 -2.95
N GLY A 396 -4.59 10.17 -2.66
CA GLY A 396 -3.63 9.17 -3.13
C GLY A 396 -2.95 9.51 -4.46
N ASN A 397 -2.29 8.51 -5.05
CA ASN A 397 -1.48 8.66 -6.27
C ASN A 397 -1.37 7.34 -7.05
N LEU A 398 -0.69 7.37 -8.20
CA LEU A 398 -0.50 6.20 -9.08
C LEU A 398 0.28 5.04 -8.45
N SER A 399 1.01 5.27 -7.35
CA SER A 399 1.82 4.26 -6.68
C SER A 399 1.10 3.56 -5.52
N THR A 400 -0.01 4.12 -5.05
CA THR A 400 -0.85 3.58 -3.97
C THR A 400 -2.22 3.17 -4.53
N SER A 401 -3.19 4.07 -4.48
CA SER A 401 -4.54 3.95 -5.01
C SER A 401 -5.22 5.31 -4.95
N PHE A 402 -6.31 5.51 -5.69
CA PHE A 402 -7.10 6.74 -5.59
C PHE A 402 -8.33 6.54 -4.71
N LYS A 403 -8.72 7.57 -3.96
CA LYS A 403 -10.02 7.65 -3.27
C LYS A 403 -10.76 8.92 -3.69
N LYS A 404 -12.03 8.81 -4.04
CA LYS A 404 -12.89 9.99 -4.30
C LYS A 404 -13.06 10.79 -3.02
N THR A 405 -12.88 12.09 -3.13
CA THR A 405 -13.28 13.04 -2.09
C THR A 405 -14.60 13.71 -2.49
N GLU A 406 -15.20 14.46 -1.56
CA GLU A 406 -16.33 15.36 -1.86
C GLU A 406 -15.87 16.74 -2.37
N ASP A 407 -14.55 16.99 -2.40
CA ASP A 407 -14.01 18.27 -2.86
C ASP A 407 -14.15 18.37 -4.38
N ILE A 408 -15.02 19.29 -4.83
CA ILE A 408 -15.12 19.67 -6.24
C ILE A 408 -14.45 21.02 -6.42
N LEU A 409 -13.40 21.04 -7.24
CA LEU A 409 -12.57 22.21 -7.48
C LEU A 409 -12.72 22.66 -8.94
N THR A 410 -12.60 23.97 -9.15
CA THR A 410 -12.40 24.53 -10.48
C THR A 410 -10.98 25.04 -10.60
N VAL A 411 -10.20 24.47 -11.51
CA VAL A 411 -8.79 24.79 -11.71
C VAL A 411 -8.56 25.37 -13.11
N GLY A 412 -7.54 26.23 -13.22
CA GLY A 412 -7.22 26.94 -14.46
C GLY A 412 -6.17 26.26 -15.33
N SER A 413 -5.47 25.25 -14.81
CA SER A 413 -4.44 24.50 -15.52
C SER A 413 -4.42 23.05 -15.05
N LEU A 414 -4.02 22.16 -15.95
CA LEU A 414 -3.72 20.77 -15.67
C LEU A 414 -2.23 20.53 -15.92
N GLU A 415 -1.64 19.70 -15.09
CA GLU A 415 -0.28 19.20 -15.22
C GLU A 415 -0.28 17.91 -16.07
N CYS A 416 0.91 17.35 -16.33
CA CYS A 416 1.00 15.97 -16.82
C CYS A 416 0.24 15.03 -15.86
N PRO A 417 -0.70 14.18 -16.34
CA PRO A 417 -1.48 13.29 -15.48
C PRO A 417 -0.64 12.17 -14.85
N ILE A 418 0.62 12.04 -15.26
CA ILE A 418 1.62 11.16 -14.65
C ILE A 418 2.80 12.03 -14.20
N GLU A 419 3.17 11.93 -12.93
CA GLU A 419 4.31 12.67 -12.39
C GLU A 419 5.66 12.20 -12.94
N SER A 420 5.84 10.90 -13.07
CA SER A 420 7.01 10.28 -13.70
C SER A 420 6.64 8.91 -14.28
N THR A 421 7.33 8.51 -15.35
CA THR A 421 7.19 7.19 -15.95
C THR A 421 8.50 6.42 -15.81
N PRO A 422 8.47 5.10 -15.54
CA PRO A 422 9.69 4.29 -15.56
C PRO A 422 10.37 4.31 -16.94
N ILE A 423 9.56 4.25 -18.00
CA ILE A 423 10.00 4.20 -19.39
C ILE A 423 8.81 4.45 -20.32
N VAL A 424 9.07 5.02 -21.50
CA VAL A 424 8.10 5.03 -22.60
C VAL A 424 8.49 3.93 -23.59
N GLN A 425 7.63 2.93 -23.73
CA GLN A 425 7.74 1.89 -24.77
C GLN A 425 7.01 2.38 -26.01
N CYS A 426 7.58 2.16 -27.19
CA CYS A 426 7.00 2.65 -28.42
C CYS A 426 6.99 1.56 -29.50
N ILE A 427 5.95 1.59 -30.34
CA ILE A 427 5.80 0.65 -31.46
C ILE A 427 5.93 1.39 -32.79
N GLY A 428 7.00 1.08 -33.51
CA GLY A 428 7.21 1.58 -34.87
C GLY A 428 6.31 0.89 -35.88
N VAL A 429 5.83 1.65 -36.87
CA VAL A 429 5.11 1.13 -38.05
C VAL A 429 3.88 0.30 -37.66
N ASN A 430 3.07 0.79 -36.71
CA ASN A 430 1.90 0.05 -36.25
C ASN A 430 0.58 0.41 -36.95
N TYR A 431 0.55 1.28 -37.96
CA TYR A 431 -0.68 1.60 -38.69
C TYR A 431 -0.57 1.13 -40.14
N ARG A 432 -1.60 0.44 -40.66
CA ARG A 432 -1.58 -0.13 -42.02
C ARG A 432 -1.44 0.95 -43.08
N GLN A 433 -2.14 2.07 -42.91
CA GLN A 433 -2.04 3.20 -43.84
C GLN A 433 -0.66 3.83 -43.80
N HIS A 434 -0.04 3.93 -42.62
CA HIS A 434 1.32 4.44 -42.49
C HIS A 434 2.36 3.50 -43.14
N ALA A 435 2.26 2.19 -42.92
CA ALA A 435 3.12 1.21 -43.58
C ALA A 435 3.03 1.29 -45.11
N THR A 436 1.82 1.53 -45.63
CA THR A 436 1.56 1.74 -47.06
C THR A 436 2.17 3.05 -47.56
N GLU A 437 1.98 4.17 -46.85
CA GLU A 437 2.58 5.47 -47.16
C GLU A 437 4.11 5.40 -47.21
N ALA A 438 4.69 4.69 -46.26
CA ALA A 438 6.13 4.52 -46.12
C ALA A 438 6.73 3.48 -47.09
N ASN A 439 5.89 2.72 -47.81
CA ASN A 439 6.28 1.55 -48.60
C ASN A 439 7.18 0.57 -47.81
N LEU A 440 6.85 0.37 -46.53
CA LEU A 440 7.59 -0.51 -45.61
C LEU A 440 6.91 -1.88 -45.53
N PRO A 441 7.67 -2.98 -45.55
CA PRO A 441 7.11 -4.30 -45.29
C PRO A 441 6.61 -4.38 -43.84
N ILE A 442 5.42 -4.93 -43.62
CA ILE A 442 4.91 -5.19 -42.27
C ILE A 442 5.71 -6.36 -41.67
N PRO A 443 6.47 -6.15 -40.58
CA PRO A 443 7.26 -7.22 -39.98
C PRO A 443 6.38 -8.24 -39.27
N LYS A 444 6.95 -9.42 -38.96
CA LYS A 444 6.24 -10.50 -38.25
C LYS A 444 5.91 -10.13 -36.80
N TYR A 445 6.73 -9.31 -36.17
CA TYR A 445 6.60 -8.87 -34.78
C TYR A 445 6.68 -7.34 -34.71
N PRO A 446 6.09 -6.72 -33.67
CA PRO A 446 6.17 -5.28 -33.46
C PRO A 446 7.62 -4.77 -33.46
N VAL A 447 7.87 -3.63 -34.11
CA VAL A 447 9.15 -2.94 -34.03
C VAL A 447 9.18 -2.15 -32.74
N VAL A 448 9.98 -2.58 -31.77
CA VAL A 448 10.03 -1.97 -30.43
C VAL A 448 11.21 -1.03 -30.32
N PHE A 449 10.97 0.14 -29.75
CA PHE A 449 12.00 1.05 -29.27
C PHE A 449 11.55 1.73 -27.98
N THR A 450 12.45 2.41 -27.30
CA THR A 450 12.18 3.02 -26.00
C THR A 450 12.61 4.47 -25.98
N LYS A 451 11.88 5.28 -25.20
CA LYS A 451 12.33 6.60 -24.76
C LYS A 451 12.56 6.61 -23.24
N PRO A 452 13.59 7.32 -22.74
CA PRO A 452 13.84 7.47 -21.32
C PRO A 452 12.73 8.29 -20.66
N ALA A 453 12.67 8.24 -19.32
CA ALA A 453 11.68 8.98 -18.53
C ALA A 453 11.67 10.49 -18.83
N ASP A 454 12.85 11.08 -19.08
CA ASP A 454 13.02 12.51 -19.36
C ASP A 454 12.36 12.98 -20.67
N SER A 455 12.01 12.04 -21.56
CA SER A 455 11.24 12.37 -22.77
C SER A 455 9.79 12.75 -22.46
N LEU A 456 9.25 12.38 -21.30
CA LEU A 456 7.86 12.68 -20.94
C LEU A 456 7.63 14.19 -20.85
N ALA A 457 6.56 14.68 -21.48
CA ALA A 457 6.12 16.06 -21.35
C ALA A 457 4.63 16.16 -21.00
N GLY A 458 4.29 17.20 -20.27
CA GLY A 458 2.90 17.54 -20.00
C GLY A 458 2.13 18.00 -21.24
N PRO A 459 0.79 18.05 -21.14
CA PRO A 459 -0.10 18.30 -22.26
C PRO A 459 0.03 19.71 -22.87
N PHE A 460 0.54 20.66 -22.10
CA PHE A 460 0.57 22.09 -22.47
C PHE A 460 1.97 22.70 -22.39
N GLU A 461 2.98 21.86 -22.21
CA GLU A 461 4.36 22.34 -22.12
C GLU A 461 4.88 22.82 -23.48
N THR A 462 5.74 23.84 -23.42
CA THR A 462 6.60 24.21 -24.54
C THR A 462 7.73 23.18 -24.66
N ILE A 463 7.94 22.68 -25.87
CA ILE A 463 8.97 21.71 -26.20
C ILE A 463 10.12 22.45 -26.87
N GLU A 464 11.26 22.46 -26.20
CA GLU A 464 12.45 23.14 -26.68
C GLU A 464 13.27 22.20 -27.56
N ILE A 465 13.70 22.69 -28.71
CA ILE A 465 14.33 21.88 -29.76
C ILE A 465 15.78 22.30 -29.97
N HIS A 466 16.68 21.34 -29.71
CA HIS A 466 18.10 21.46 -29.97
C HIS A 466 18.38 21.84 -31.44
N PRO A 467 19.33 22.74 -31.74
CA PRO A 467 19.70 23.13 -33.12
C PRO A 467 19.75 21.98 -34.12
N ASP A 468 20.46 20.91 -33.77
CA ASP A 468 20.68 19.78 -34.66
C ASP A 468 19.42 18.91 -34.89
N ALA A 469 18.35 19.11 -34.13
CA ALA A 469 17.11 18.32 -34.21
C ALA A 469 16.01 19.00 -35.06
N ARG A 470 16.25 20.23 -35.55
CA ARG A 470 15.23 21.11 -36.14
C ARG A 470 14.89 20.77 -37.59
N ASP A 471 15.89 20.43 -38.39
CA ASP A 471 15.76 20.34 -39.86
C ASP A 471 14.69 19.36 -40.33
N GLN A 472 14.48 18.28 -39.57
CA GLN A 472 13.48 17.26 -39.88
C GLN A 472 12.67 16.87 -38.63
N LEU A 473 12.29 17.86 -37.83
CA LEU A 473 11.43 17.66 -36.67
C LEU A 473 10.01 17.31 -37.11
N ASP A 474 9.49 16.20 -36.61
CA ASP A 474 8.25 15.59 -37.06
C ASP A 474 7.26 15.37 -35.90
N PHE A 475 5.97 15.40 -36.22
CA PHE A 475 4.87 15.08 -35.30
C PHE A 475 4.33 13.69 -35.61
N GLU A 476 3.96 12.95 -34.56
CA GLU A 476 3.39 11.62 -34.71
C GLU A 476 2.32 11.44 -33.64
N GLY A 477 1.06 11.72 -34.00
CA GLY A 477 -0.05 11.53 -33.06
C GLY A 477 -0.33 10.06 -32.83
N GLU A 478 -0.53 9.67 -31.57
CA GLU A 478 -0.71 8.28 -31.16
C GLU A 478 -1.76 8.12 -30.06
N LEU A 479 -2.33 6.91 -29.97
CA LEU A 479 -2.95 6.45 -28.74
C LEU A 479 -1.84 6.04 -27.78
N ALA A 480 -1.85 6.60 -26.57
CA ALA A 480 -0.95 6.21 -25.49
C ALA A 480 -1.71 5.38 -24.44
N VAL A 481 -1.09 4.29 -24.00
CA VAL A 481 -1.63 3.37 -22.99
C VAL A 481 -0.79 3.49 -21.73
N VAL A 482 -1.43 3.59 -20.57
CA VAL A 482 -0.74 3.67 -19.28
C VAL A 482 -0.93 2.35 -18.53
N ILE A 483 0.18 1.70 -18.15
CA ILE A 483 0.16 0.45 -17.38
C ILE A 483 -0.15 0.74 -15.90
N GLY A 484 -1.19 0.10 -15.35
CA GLY A 484 -1.64 0.30 -13.97
C GLY A 484 -1.06 -0.68 -12.95
N LYS A 485 -0.60 -1.85 -13.40
CA LYS A 485 0.03 -2.88 -12.56
C LYS A 485 1.18 -3.55 -13.33
N ASP A 486 2.21 -3.99 -12.61
CA ASP A 486 3.36 -4.66 -13.21
C ASP A 486 2.90 -5.86 -14.06
N ALA A 487 3.25 -5.86 -15.34
CA ALA A 487 2.91 -6.91 -16.30
C ALA A 487 4.18 -7.66 -16.72
N LYS A 488 4.21 -8.98 -16.53
CA LYS A 488 5.31 -9.85 -16.97
C LYS A 488 4.74 -11.15 -17.54
N ASN A 489 5.17 -11.51 -18.75
CA ASN A 489 4.72 -12.69 -19.49
C ASN A 489 3.20 -12.78 -19.58
N VAL A 490 2.54 -11.67 -19.91
CA VAL A 490 1.07 -11.57 -19.93
C VAL A 490 0.52 -12.13 -21.24
N GLU A 491 -0.52 -12.94 -21.14
CA GLU A 491 -1.26 -13.46 -22.29
C GLU A 491 -2.16 -12.37 -22.92
N GLU A 492 -2.40 -12.43 -24.23
CA GLU A 492 -3.19 -11.40 -24.94
C GLU A 492 -4.62 -11.22 -24.38
N SER A 493 -5.22 -12.30 -23.86
CA SER A 493 -6.56 -12.28 -23.25
C SER A 493 -6.62 -11.44 -21.97
N GLU A 494 -5.54 -11.38 -21.22
CA GLU A 494 -5.43 -10.72 -19.91
C GLU A 494 -4.81 -9.31 -20.02
N ALA A 495 -4.21 -8.99 -21.17
CA ALA A 495 -3.42 -7.78 -21.38
C ALA A 495 -4.11 -6.46 -20.98
N LEU A 496 -5.41 -6.30 -21.28
CA LEU A 496 -6.13 -5.06 -20.94
C LEU A 496 -6.38 -4.91 -19.45
N ASP A 497 -6.35 -5.99 -18.66
CA ASP A 497 -6.54 -5.91 -17.22
C ASP A 497 -5.40 -5.12 -16.57
N TYR A 498 -4.22 -5.07 -17.19
CA TYR A 498 -3.04 -4.34 -16.73
C TYR A 498 -3.05 -2.86 -17.12
N VAL A 499 -4.04 -2.41 -17.88
CA VAL A 499 -4.15 -1.02 -18.34
C VAL A 499 -4.84 -0.18 -17.27
N LEU A 500 -4.17 0.88 -16.82
CA LEU A 500 -4.79 1.92 -16.00
C LEU A 500 -5.81 2.70 -16.83
N GLY A 501 -5.39 3.09 -18.03
CA GLY A 501 -6.21 3.86 -18.95
C GLY A 501 -5.47 4.32 -20.19
N TYR A 502 -6.14 5.18 -20.95
CA TYR A 502 -5.72 5.65 -22.27
C TYR A 502 -5.62 7.17 -22.31
N THR A 503 -4.70 7.70 -23.10
CA THR A 503 -4.53 9.13 -23.32
C THR A 503 -4.02 9.41 -24.74
N ALA A 504 -3.98 10.68 -25.14
CA ALA A 504 -3.34 11.11 -26.38
C ALA A 504 -1.82 11.12 -26.20
N GLY A 505 -1.05 10.79 -27.23
CA GLY A 505 0.40 10.89 -27.25
C GLY A 505 0.90 11.60 -28.50
N ASN A 506 2.01 12.33 -28.40
CA ASN A 506 2.75 12.83 -29.55
C ASN A 506 4.17 12.25 -29.51
N ASP A 507 4.50 11.35 -30.42
CA ASP A 507 5.84 10.77 -30.53
C ASP A 507 6.73 11.67 -31.42
N LEU A 508 7.32 12.72 -30.85
CA LEU A 508 8.19 13.59 -31.65
C LEU A 508 9.43 12.84 -32.15
N SER A 509 9.81 13.16 -33.39
CA SER A 509 10.97 12.59 -34.08
C SER A 509 11.84 13.66 -34.68
N ALA A 510 13.14 13.62 -34.38
CA ALA A 510 14.17 14.30 -35.16
C ALA A 510 14.65 13.36 -36.28
N ARG A 511 13.94 13.33 -37.41
CA ARG A 511 14.10 12.30 -38.45
C ARG A 511 15.51 12.26 -39.06
N ASN A 512 16.22 13.38 -39.04
CA ASN A 512 17.60 13.47 -39.47
C ASN A 512 18.54 12.58 -38.63
N PHE A 513 18.20 12.32 -37.36
CA PHE A 513 18.95 11.38 -36.51
C PHE A 513 18.53 9.92 -36.70
N GLN A 514 17.43 9.61 -37.40
CA GLN A 514 17.08 8.21 -37.74
C GLN A 514 17.91 7.66 -38.90
N LEU A 515 18.61 8.53 -39.64
CA LEU A 515 19.42 8.13 -40.78
C LEU A 515 20.60 7.22 -40.34
N PRO A 516 20.99 6.23 -41.15
CA PRO A 516 22.13 5.35 -40.86
C PRO A 516 23.41 6.09 -40.49
N GLU A 517 23.69 7.22 -41.14
CA GLU A 517 24.89 8.02 -40.97
C GLU A 517 24.91 8.78 -39.63
N ALA A 518 23.74 9.03 -39.04
CA ALA A 518 23.60 9.82 -37.81
C ALA A 518 23.43 8.95 -36.56
N SER A 519 22.68 7.84 -36.64
CA SER A 519 22.48 6.94 -35.49
C SER A 519 22.28 5.47 -35.88
N GLY A 520 22.87 5.01 -37.00
CA GLY A 520 22.87 3.60 -37.37
C GLY A 520 21.48 3.03 -37.69
N GLY A 521 20.53 3.88 -38.10
CA GLY A 521 19.16 3.47 -38.43
C GLY A 521 18.28 3.19 -37.21
N GLN A 522 18.75 3.49 -36.00
CA GLN A 522 18.00 3.21 -34.76
C GLN A 522 17.04 4.35 -34.42
N PHE A 523 15.87 3.99 -33.88
CA PHE A 523 14.83 4.98 -33.53
C PHE A 523 15.08 5.71 -32.22
N CYS A 524 15.71 5.04 -31.24
CA CYS A 524 15.74 5.51 -29.85
C CYS A 524 16.27 6.94 -29.73
N PHE A 525 17.50 7.22 -30.21
CA PHE A 525 18.11 8.54 -30.02
C PHE A 525 17.28 9.68 -30.63
N ALA A 526 16.84 9.50 -31.87
CA ALA A 526 16.05 10.48 -32.62
C ALA A 526 14.68 10.81 -31.97
N LYS A 527 14.21 9.96 -31.06
CA LYS A 527 12.90 10.06 -30.41
C LYS A 527 12.98 10.31 -28.90
N SER A 528 14.18 10.31 -28.33
CA SER A 528 14.41 10.27 -26.87
C SER A 528 14.91 11.57 -26.28
N MET A 529 14.97 12.66 -27.06
CA MET A 529 15.31 13.97 -26.52
C MET A 529 14.28 14.41 -25.47
N ASP A 530 14.70 15.28 -24.55
CA ASP A 530 13.83 15.79 -23.49
C ASP A 530 12.52 16.30 -24.08
N LYS A 531 11.41 15.92 -23.44
CA LYS A 531 10.05 16.32 -23.83
C LYS A 531 9.55 15.82 -25.19
N PHE A 532 10.19 14.83 -25.83
CA PHE A 532 9.73 14.23 -27.09
C PHE A 532 8.58 13.22 -26.97
N ALA A 533 8.04 13.02 -25.77
CA ALA A 533 6.87 12.20 -25.51
C ALA A 533 5.76 12.97 -24.75
N PRO A 534 5.18 14.05 -25.30
CA PRO A 534 4.02 14.67 -24.70
C PRO A 534 2.83 13.71 -24.62
N ILE A 535 2.12 13.74 -23.49
CA ILE A 535 0.87 13.00 -23.29
C ILE A 535 -0.30 13.91 -22.92
N GLY A 536 -1.50 13.43 -23.19
CA GLY A 536 -2.73 14.18 -23.06
C GLY A 536 -3.04 14.60 -21.63
N HIS A 537 -3.91 15.61 -21.50
CA HIS A 537 -4.21 16.22 -20.21
C HIS A 537 -4.96 15.32 -19.22
N THR A 538 -5.48 14.17 -19.68
CA THR A 538 -6.17 13.20 -18.83
C THR A 538 -5.89 11.78 -19.26
N ILE A 539 -5.93 10.84 -18.30
CA ILE A 539 -5.97 9.40 -18.54
C ILE A 539 -7.40 8.93 -18.33
N VAL A 540 -8.04 8.46 -19.39
CA VAL A 540 -9.38 7.87 -19.31
C VAL A 540 -9.26 6.43 -18.84
N ALA A 541 -9.97 6.10 -17.77
CA ALA A 541 -9.90 4.78 -17.16
C ALA A 541 -10.23 3.68 -18.18
N ALA A 542 -9.52 2.55 -18.09
CA ALA A 542 -9.65 1.46 -19.06
C ALA A 542 -11.10 0.96 -19.21
N HIS A 543 -11.86 0.91 -18.11
CA HIS A 543 -13.25 0.46 -18.09
C HIS A 543 -14.25 1.43 -18.74
N GLU A 544 -13.88 2.70 -18.96
CA GLU A 544 -14.71 3.66 -19.68
C GLU A 544 -14.56 3.52 -21.21
N ILE A 545 -13.57 2.75 -21.67
CA ILE A 545 -13.31 2.48 -23.09
C ILE A 545 -13.66 1.02 -23.41
N VAL A 546 -14.75 0.84 -24.15
CA VAL A 546 -15.25 -0.51 -24.53
C VAL A 546 -14.25 -1.24 -25.43
N ASP A 547 -13.68 -0.54 -26.42
CA ASP A 547 -12.67 -1.10 -27.32
C ASP A 547 -11.61 -0.03 -27.69
N PRO A 548 -10.35 -0.18 -27.26
CA PRO A 548 -9.28 0.75 -27.60
C PRO A 548 -8.93 0.76 -29.10
N GLN A 549 -9.42 -0.21 -29.88
CA GLN A 549 -9.27 -0.26 -31.34
C GLN A 549 -10.43 0.42 -32.09
N ALA A 550 -11.36 1.08 -31.39
CA ALA A 550 -12.50 1.76 -32.01
C ALA A 550 -12.49 3.29 -31.77
N LEU A 551 -11.34 3.85 -31.40
CA LEU A 551 -11.21 5.26 -31.06
C LEU A 551 -10.84 6.10 -32.29
N LYS A 552 -11.25 7.37 -32.31
CA LYS A 552 -10.84 8.34 -33.33
C LYS A 552 -9.59 9.10 -32.89
N LEU A 553 -8.57 9.17 -33.73
CA LEU A 553 -7.34 9.92 -33.52
C LEU A 553 -7.24 11.07 -34.52
N ILE A 554 -6.97 12.28 -34.03
CA ILE A 554 -6.74 13.46 -34.88
C ILE A 554 -5.47 14.19 -34.44
N THR A 555 -4.57 14.47 -35.38
CA THR A 555 -3.42 15.36 -35.17
C THR A 555 -3.60 16.63 -35.98
N ARG A 556 -3.39 17.79 -35.32
CA ARG A 556 -3.41 19.11 -35.95
C ARG A 556 -2.08 19.82 -35.73
N VAL A 557 -1.63 20.53 -36.75
CA VAL A 557 -0.50 21.48 -36.64
C VAL A 557 -1.04 22.86 -36.99
N ASN A 558 -0.95 23.80 -36.07
CA ASN A 558 -1.49 25.16 -36.19
C ASN A 558 -2.99 25.15 -36.56
N GLY A 559 -3.77 24.23 -35.98
CA GLY A 559 -5.19 24.07 -36.24
C GLY A 559 -5.54 23.33 -37.54
N VAL A 560 -4.56 23.00 -38.39
CA VAL A 560 -4.77 22.25 -39.63
C VAL A 560 -4.65 20.75 -39.36
N VAL A 561 -5.69 19.98 -39.69
CA VAL A 561 -5.66 18.50 -39.57
C VAL A 561 -4.60 17.93 -40.51
N LYS A 562 -3.67 17.17 -39.93
CA LYS A 562 -2.59 16.47 -40.63
C LYS A 562 -2.77 14.95 -40.63
N GLN A 563 -3.31 14.42 -39.54
CA GLN A 563 -3.65 13.00 -39.40
C GLN A 563 -5.09 12.89 -38.88
N GLU A 564 -5.87 11.98 -39.44
CA GLU A 564 -7.21 11.64 -38.97
C GLU A 564 -7.47 10.16 -39.29
N THR A 565 -7.66 9.34 -38.27
CA THR A 565 -7.85 7.89 -38.45
C THR A 565 -8.67 7.27 -37.31
N SER A 566 -8.98 5.98 -37.45
CA SER A 566 -9.40 5.12 -36.34
C SER A 566 -8.21 4.32 -35.81
N THR A 567 -8.16 4.09 -34.50
CA THR A 567 -7.19 3.16 -33.87
C THR A 567 -7.36 1.71 -34.33
N GLY A 568 -8.45 1.40 -35.04
CA GLY A 568 -8.67 0.10 -35.69
C GLY A 568 -7.75 -0.15 -36.89
N ASP A 569 -7.08 0.89 -37.41
CA ASP A 569 -6.06 0.75 -38.45
C ASP A 569 -4.73 0.18 -37.92
N MET A 570 -4.61 -0.02 -36.60
CA MET A 570 -3.42 -0.64 -36.01
C MET A 570 -3.18 -2.06 -36.55
N ILE A 571 -1.92 -2.40 -36.77
CA ILE A 571 -1.46 -3.72 -37.20
C ILE A 571 -1.48 -4.69 -36.02
N TRP A 572 -0.93 -4.25 -34.87
CA TRP A 572 -0.99 -4.93 -33.59
C TRP A 572 -1.88 -4.14 -32.63
N THR A 573 -2.86 -4.84 -32.06
CA THR A 573 -3.77 -4.28 -31.05
C THR A 573 -3.05 -3.98 -29.73
N VAL A 574 -3.65 -3.16 -28.86
CA VAL A 574 -3.12 -2.92 -27.50
C VAL A 574 -2.83 -4.22 -26.75
N ARG A 575 -3.71 -5.23 -26.87
CA ARG A 575 -3.54 -6.57 -26.27
C ARG A 575 -2.26 -7.26 -26.73
N GLN A 576 -2.05 -7.27 -28.05
CA GLN A 576 -0.89 -7.88 -28.69
C GLN A 576 0.40 -7.15 -28.31
N ILE A 577 0.36 -5.83 -28.23
CA ILE A 577 1.51 -5.01 -27.84
C ILE A 577 1.93 -5.33 -26.40
N ILE A 578 1.01 -5.29 -25.45
CA ILE A 578 1.31 -5.57 -24.03
C ILE A 578 1.82 -7.00 -23.85
N SER A 579 1.16 -7.97 -24.49
CA SER A 579 1.62 -9.36 -24.44
C SER A 579 3.01 -9.50 -25.05
N HIS A 580 3.30 -8.84 -26.17
CA HIS A 580 4.62 -8.87 -26.80
C HIS A 580 5.70 -8.27 -25.92
N LEU A 581 5.49 -7.04 -25.45
CA LEU A 581 6.45 -6.29 -24.66
C LEU A 581 6.74 -6.93 -23.30
N SER A 582 5.77 -7.66 -22.72
CA SER A 582 5.94 -8.30 -21.42
C SER A 582 6.68 -9.65 -21.46
N ARG A 583 7.03 -10.18 -22.65
CA ARG A 583 7.75 -11.47 -22.78
C ARG A 583 9.19 -11.34 -22.29
N GLY A 584 9.49 -11.93 -21.14
CA GLY A 584 10.81 -11.87 -20.52
C GLY A 584 11.16 -10.52 -19.88
N THR A 585 10.31 -9.50 -20.04
CA THR A 585 10.51 -8.13 -19.54
C THR A 585 9.31 -7.70 -18.71
N THR A 586 9.55 -7.13 -17.53
CA THR A 586 8.45 -6.55 -16.74
C THR A 586 8.12 -5.15 -17.26
N LEU A 587 6.88 -4.94 -17.71
CA LEU A 587 6.32 -3.61 -17.89
C LEU A 587 5.89 -3.11 -16.52
N ARG A 588 6.63 -2.13 -15.98
CA ARG A 588 6.36 -1.58 -14.65
C ARG A 588 5.09 -0.76 -14.66
N ARG A 589 4.36 -0.73 -13.55
CA ARG A 589 3.29 0.25 -13.32
C ARG A 589 3.79 1.67 -13.64
N GLY A 590 2.96 2.46 -14.30
CA GLY A 590 3.31 3.80 -14.81
C GLY A 590 4.07 3.79 -16.15
N THR A 591 4.43 2.63 -16.71
CA THR A 591 4.98 2.55 -18.08
C THR A 591 3.96 3.10 -19.06
N ILE A 592 4.40 3.97 -19.95
CA ILE A 592 3.59 4.49 -21.05
C ILE A 592 3.93 3.70 -22.31
N ILE A 593 2.92 3.27 -23.06
CA ILE A 593 3.08 2.62 -24.35
C ILE A 593 2.50 3.55 -25.43
N MET A 594 3.38 4.06 -26.28
CA MET A 594 3.07 4.79 -27.50
C MET A 594 2.87 3.77 -28.64
N THR A 595 1.64 3.67 -29.13
CA THR A 595 1.18 2.54 -29.95
C THR A 595 1.52 2.66 -31.44
N GLY A 596 2.24 3.69 -31.86
CA GLY A 596 2.53 4.01 -33.25
C GLY A 596 1.58 5.05 -33.83
N THR A 597 1.99 5.63 -34.96
CA THR A 597 1.30 6.75 -35.61
C THR A 597 0.70 6.38 -36.96
N PRO A 598 -0.42 7.00 -37.37
CA PRO A 598 -1.00 6.80 -38.70
C PRO A 598 -0.26 7.57 -39.81
N SER A 599 -0.68 7.34 -41.06
CA SER A 599 -0.16 8.07 -42.21
C SER A 599 -0.40 9.58 -42.09
N GLY A 600 0.40 10.37 -42.82
CA GLY A 600 0.31 11.82 -42.80
C GLY A 600 1.32 12.50 -41.87
N VAL A 601 2.38 11.78 -41.49
CA VAL A 601 3.53 12.36 -40.79
C VAL A 601 4.27 13.35 -41.68
N GLY A 602 4.91 14.35 -41.08
CA GLY A 602 5.62 15.41 -41.77
C GLY A 602 6.72 14.92 -42.71
N PHE A 603 7.41 13.83 -42.38
CA PHE A 603 8.51 13.30 -43.19
C PHE A 603 8.11 12.91 -44.63
N PHE A 604 6.96 12.25 -44.79
CA PHE A 604 6.44 11.85 -46.12
C PHE A 604 5.75 13.02 -46.84
N ARG A 605 5.24 13.98 -46.08
CA ARG A 605 4.62 15.21 -46.60
C ARG A 605 5.62 16.31 -46.93
N LYS A 606 6.87 16.19 -46.48
CA LYS A 606 7.90 17.26 -46.49
C LYS A 606 7.42 18.53 -45.77
N GLU A 607 6.73 18.32 -44.65
CA GLU A 607 6.19 19.36 -43.78
C GLU A 607 6.74 19.16 -42.36
N PHE A 608 7.85 19.82 -42.02
CA PHE A 608 8.51 19.69 -40.71
C PHE A 608 8.12 20.83 -39.77
N LEU A 609 8.05 20.51 -38.47
CA LEU A 609 7.73 21.45 -37.41
C LEU A 609 8.78 22.57 -37.33
N GLN A 610 8.29 23.80 -37.19
CA GLN A 610 9.09 25.01 -37.07
C GLN A 610 8.94 25.66 -35.71
N HIS A 611 9.78 26.66 -35.45
CA HIS A 611 9.65 27.51 -34.28
C HIS A 611 8.23 28.08 -34.19
N SER A 612 7.66 28.07 -32.99
CA SER A 612 6.32 28.58 -32.68
C SER A 612 5.14 27.78 -33.22
N ASP A 613 5.36 26.66 -33.92
CA ASP A 613 4.28 25.74 -34.29
C ASP A 613 3.62 25.14 -33.04
N VAL A 614 2.32 24.85 -33.17
CA VAL A 614 1.54 24.20 -32.11
C VAL A 614 1.01 22.86 -32.65
N VAL A 615 1.34 21.78 -31.95
CA VAL A 615 0.88 20.42 -32.26
C VAL A 615 -0.20 20.02 -31.27
N GLU A 616 -1.34 19.59 -31.79
CA GLU A 616 -2.49 19.11 -31.02
C GLU A 616 -2.81 17.68 -31.42
N VAL A 617 -2.71 16.72 -30.50
CA VAL A 617 -3.17 15.34 -30.71
C VAL A 617 -4.40 15.10 -29.85
N GLU A 618 -5.46 14.58 -30.44
CA GLU A 618 -6.75 14.33 -29.78
C GLU A 618 -7.19 12.88 -29.98
N ILE A 619 -7.65 12.23 -28.90
CA ILE A 619 -8.32 10.93 -28.94
C ILE A 619 -9.78 11.13 -28.52
N GLU A 620 -10.69 10.93 -29.48
CA GLU A 620 -12.15 10.88 -29.31
C GLU A 620 -12.75 11.94 -28.36
N GLY A 621 -12.21 13.16 -28.40
CA GLY A 621 -12.69 14.29 -27.58
C GLY A 621 -12.50 14.16 -26.07
N PHE A 622 -11.83 13.11 -25.59
CA PHE A 622 -11.65 12.88 -24.16
C PHE A 622 -10.24 13.16 -23.65
N ALA A 623 -9.22 13.07 -24.50
CA ALA A 623 -7.84 13.40 -24.15
C ALA A 623 -7.19 14.18 -25.29
N ALA A 624 -6.41 15.20 -24.93
CA ALA A 624 -5.68 16.00 -25.90
C ALA A 624 -4.36 16.54 -25.36
N THR A 625 -3.38 16.64 -26.24
CA THR A 625 -2.16 17.46 -26.08
C THR A 625 -2.29 18.75 -26.88
N LYS A 626 -1.56 19.79 -26.47
CA LYS A 626 -1.40 21.05 -27.19
C LYS A 626 -0.05 21.66 -26.82
N ASN A 627 0.99 21.25 -27.52
CA ASN A 627 2.36 21.65 -27.22
C ASN A 627 2.89 22.65 -28.25
N ARG A 628 3.56 23.70 -27.76
CA ARG A 628 4.25 24.69 -28.60
C ARG A 628 5.69 24.28 -28.82
N ILE A 629 6.18 24.37 -30.06
CA ILE A 629 7.57 24.16 -30.41
C ILE A 629 8.36 25.46 -30.20
N ALA A 630 9.49 25.37 -29.50
CA ALA A 630 10.43 26.47 -29.31
C ALA A 630 11.82 26.05 -29.75
N HIS A 631 12.55 26.97 -30.38
CA HIS A 631 13.94 26.75 -30.75
C HIS A 631 14.75 27.50 -29.70
N TYR A 632 15.72 26.82 -29.09
CA TYR A 632 16.77 27.47 -28.29
C TYR A 632 17.45 28.60 -29.03
#